data_AF-A0A8B7NP50-F1
#
_entry.id   AF-A0A8B7NP50-F1
#
_cell.length_a   1.000
_cell.length_b   1.000
_cell.length_c   1.000
_cell.angle_alpha   90.00
_cell.angle_beta   90.00
_cell.angle_gamma   90.00
#
_symmetry.space_group_name_H-M   'P 1'
#
loop_
_entity.id
_entity.type
_entity.pdbx_description
1 polymer ?
#
loop_
_entity_poly.entity_id
_entity_poly.type
_entity_poly.pdbx_seq_one_letter_code
_entity_poly.pdbx_strand_id
1 'polypeptide(L)'
;MIADRHLVEVTLKELSRAATPPYVLQSEQLSFVIAACKRRDARALGLQRPNRPRLMFPGTKWCGPGDEADSFDDLGELREVDACCREHDQCPDNIKPQETKHNITNDSGFTMQIFELNPGSEDKY
;
A
#
# COMPACT_ATOMS: atom_id res chain seq x y z
N MET A 1 -13.56 4.94 4.82
CA MET A 1 -12.72 3.86 4.28
C MET A 1 -13.35 2.54 4.66
N ILE A 2 -14.08 1.92 3.74
CA ILE A 2 -14.59 0.56 3.93
C ILE A 2 -13.59 -0.32 3.20
N ALA A 3 -12.75 -1.05 3.93
CA ALA A 3 -11.91 -2.07 3.31
C ALA A 3 -12.84 -3.14 2.73
N ASP A 4 -12.66 -3.46 1.45
CA ASP A 4 -13.45 -4.47 0.76
C ASP A 4 -13.38 -5.80 1.53
N ARG A 5 -14.54 -6.37 1.86
CA ARG A 5 -14.66 -7.60 2.65
C ARG A 5 -13.95 -8.78 1.98
N HIS A 6 -14.00 -8.83 0.64
CA HIS A 6 -13.32 -9.83 -0.15
C HIS A 6 -11.80 -9.68 -0.02
N LEU A 7 -11.31 -8.44 -0.05
CA LEU A 7 -9.89 -8.11 0.11
C LEU A 7 -9.36 -8.51 1.49
N VAL A 8 -10.14 -8.30 2.55
CA VAL A 8 -9.83 -8.75 3.90
C VAL A 8 -9.75 -10.29 3.96
N GLU A 9 -10.71 -10.99 3.36
CA GLU A 9 -10.75 -12.46 3.33
C GLU A 9 -9.53 -13.05 2.59
N VAL A 10 -9.17 -12.51 1.42
CA VAL A 10 -8.00 -12.95 0.65
C VAL A 10 -6.70 -12.69 1.42
N THR A 11 -6.56 -11.49 2.00
CA THR A 11 -5.37 -11.12 2.78
C THR A 11 -5.20 -12.03 3.98
N LEU A 12 -6.28 -12.34 4.70
CA LEU A 12 -6.23 -13.27 5.84
C LEU A 12 -5.89 -14.70 5.41
N LYS A 13 -6.36 -15.15 4.24
CA LYS A 13 -6.04 -16.46 3.69
C LYS A 13 -4.56 -16.58 3.33
N GLU A 14 -3.96 -15.57 2.69
CA GLU A 14 -2.52 -15.56 2.42
C GLU A 14 -1.69 -15.43 3.70
N LEU A 15 -2.11 -14.60 4.66
CA LEU A 15 -1.46 -14.52 5.97
C LEU A 15 -1.52 -15.84 6.75
N SER A 16 -2.62 -16.59 6.64
CA SER A 16 -2.72 -17.93 7.27
C SER A 16 -1.79 -18.97 6.67
N ARG A 17 -1.26 -18.72 5.47
CA ARG A 17 -0.23 -19.56 4.82
C ARG A 17 1.19 -19.15 5.18
N ALA A 18 1.38 -18.03 5.89
CA ALA A 18 2.69 -17.59 6.33
C ALA A 18 3.28 -18.56 7.37
N ALA A 19 4.59 -18.75 7.34
CA ALA A 19 5.31 -19.64 8.27
C ALA A 19 5.14 -19.24 9.75
N THR A 20 4.74 -17.99 10.00
CA THR A 20 4.38 -17.48 11.32
C THR A 20 2.90 -17.08 11.33
N PRO A 21 2.08 -17.61 12.25
CA PRO A 21 0.67 -17.27 12.31
C PRO A 21 0.48 -15.78 12.60
N PRO A 22 -0.48 -15.10 11.95
CA PRO A 22 -0.76 -13.70 12.20
C PRO A 22 -1.29 -13.50 13.62
N TYR A 23 -0.76 -12.50 14.32
CA TYR A 23 -1.25 -12.14 15.65
C TYR A 23 -2.37 -11.09 15.52
N VAL A 24 -3.58 -11.44 15.96
CA VAL A 24 -4.72 -10.52 15.92
C VAL A 24 -4.66 -9.61 17.15
N LEU A 25 -4.51 -8.31 16.91
CA LEU A 25 -4.45 -7.27 17.95
C LEU A 25 -5.60 -6.29 17.79
N GLN A 26 -6.11 -5.78 18.91
CA GLN A 26 -6.97 -4.60 18.91
C GLN A 26 -6.21 -3.39 18.38
N SER A 27 -6.93 -2.42 17.80
CA SER A 27 -6.36 -1.19 17.21
C SER A 27 -5.43 -0.45 18.18
N GLU A 28 -5.83 -0.36 19.45
CA GLU A 28 -5.07 0.25 20.54
C GLU A 28 -3.75 -0.49 20.81
N GLN A 29 -3.79 -1.82 20.87
CA GLN A 29 -2.60 -2.66 21.07
C GLN A 29 -1.66 -2.59 19.85
N LEU A 30 -2.21 -2.54 18.64
CA LEU A 30 -1.45 -2.38 17.41
C LEU A 30 -0.68 -1.05 17.39
N SER A 31 -1.30 0.04 17.86
CA SER A 31 -0.63 1.35 17.96
C SER A 31 0.59 1.31 18.89
N PHE A 32 0.49 0.60 20.01
CA PHE A 32 1.61 0.39 20.94
C PHE A 32 2.73 -0.41 20.29
N VAL A 33 2.40 -1.48 19.56
CA VAL A 33 3.37 -2.31 18.83
C VAL A 33 4.08 -1.48 17.76
N ILE A 34 3.35 -0.69 16.96
CA ILE A 34 3.93 0.20 15.95
C ILE A 34 4.86 1.24 16.59
N ALA A 35 4.44 1.86 17.69
CA ALA A 35 5.26 2.83 18.43
C ALA A 35 6.51 2.19 19.05
N ALA A 36 6.43 0.95 19.52
CA ALA A 36 7.58 0.19 20.00
C ALA A 36 8.54 -0.17 18.85
N CYS A 37 8.02 -0.58 17.68
CA CYS A 37 8.82 -0.87 16.49
C CYS A 37 9.59 0.37 16.01
N LYS A 38 8.96 1.55 16.00
CA LYS A 38 9.63 2.82 15.63
C LYS A 38 10.77 3.20 16.60
N ARG A 39 10.69 2.77 17.86
CA ARG A 39 11.71 3.02 18.90
C ARG A 39 12.83 1.99 18.92
N ARG A 40 12.65 0.83 18.30
CA ARG A 40 13.69 -0.19 18.20
C ARG A 40 14.70 0.22 17.13
N ASP A 41 15.92 0.49 17.55
CA ASP A 41 17.03 0.64 16.60
C ASP A 41 17.35 -0.73 16.00
N ALA A 42 16.90 -0.96 14.75
CA ALA A 42 17.21 -2.17 14.00
C ALA A 42 18.73 -2.45 13.96
N ARG A 43 19.56 -1.40 14.02
CA ARG A 43 21.02 -1.49 14.08
C ARG A 43 21.53 -2.10 15.39
N ALA A 44 20.89 -1.78 16.53
CA ALA A 44 21.27 -2.32 17.84
C ALA A 44 20.93 -3.81 18.01
N LEU A 45 19.93 -4.30 17.28
CA LEU A 45 19.55 -5.72 17.25
C LEU A 45 20.34 -6.53 16.20
N GLY A 46 21.29 -5.92 15.49
CA GLY A 46 22.02 -6.58 14.40
C GLY A 46 21.12 -7.01 13.23
N LEU A 47 19.87 -6.57 13.23
CA LEU A 47 18.94 -6.78 12.13
C LEU A 47 19.37 -5.82 11.03
N GLN A 48 19.96 -6.37 9.96
CA GLN A 48 20.09 -5.62 8.72
C GLN A 48 18.71 -5.03 8.43
N ARG A 49 18.63 -3.73 8.09
CA ARG A 49 17.38 -3.15 7.59
C ARG A 49 16.95 -4.11 6.49
N PRO A 50 15.84 -4.86 6.66
CA PRO A 50 15.43 -5.76 5.60
C PRO A 50 15.30 -4.87 4.37
N ASN A 51 15.94 -5.28 3.28
CA ASN A 51 15.71 -4.67 1.98
C ASN A 51 14.19 -4.58 1.89
N ARG A 52 13.63 -3.34 1.89
CA ARG A 52 12.18 -3.16 2.10
C ARG A 52 11.52 -4.09 1.08
N PRO A 53 10.85 -5.18 1.50
CA PRO A 53 10.33 -6.12 0.53
C PRO A 53 9.42 -5.30 -0.37
N ARG A 54 9.60 -5.44 -1.69
CA ARG A 54 8.66 -4.86 -2.67
C ARG A 54 7.34 -5.57 -2.40
N LEU A 55 6.54 -4.94 -1.55
CA LEU A 55 5.27 -5.48 -1.12
C LEU A 55 4.27 -5.03 -2.16
N MET A 56 4.14 -5.85 -3.20
CA MET A 56 3.06 -5.74 -4.16
C MET A 56 1.85 -6.47 -3.62
N PHE A 57 0.67 -5.91 -3.87
CA PHE A 57 -0.56 -6.63 -3.56
C PHE A 57 -0.62 -7.91 -4.42
N PRO A 58 -0.87 -9.10 -3.83
CA PRO A 58 -0.87 -10.34 -4.59
C PRO A 58 -1.88 -10.32 -5.74
N GLY A 59 -1.46 -10.78 -6.92
CA GLY A 59 -2.30 -10.79 -8.11
C GLY A 59 -2.36 -9.44 -8.86
N THR A 60 -1.57 -8.44 -8.45
CA THR A 60 -1.43 -7.16 -9.13
C THR A 60 0.05 -6.85 -9.39
N LYS A 61 0.32 -5.97 -10.36
CA LYS A 61 1.66 -5.54 -10.75
C LYS A 61 1.92 -4.06 -10.48
N TRP A 62 0.90 -3.29 -10.16
CA TRP A 62 0.96 -1.85 -9.97
C TRP A 62 0.57 -1.40 -8.55
N CYS A 63 0.01 -2.28 -7.72
CA CYS A 63 -0.40 -1.91 -6.36
C CYS A 63 0.71 -2.13 -5.33
N GLY A 64 1.65 -1.21 -5.24
CA GLY A 64 2.71 -1.24 -4.22
C GLY A 64 3.73 -0.11 -4.37
N PRO A 65 4.91 -0.22 -3.75
CA PRO A 65 5.98 0.75 -3.94
C PRO A 65 6.57 0.68 -5.36
N GLY A 66 6.04 1.50 -6.27
CA GLY A 66 6.30 1.41 -7.70
C GLY A 66 5.56 0.22 -8.32
N ASP A 67 6.05 -0.28 -9.45
CA ASP A 67 5.45 -1.40 -10.16
C ASP A 67 6.43 -2.55 -10.44
N GLU A 68 5.88 -3.71 -10.77
CA GLU A 68 6.57 -4.93 -11.26
C GLU A 68 6.14 -5.28 -12.70
N ALA A 69 5.59 -4.31 -13.44
CA ALA A 69 5.05 -4.52 -14.77
C ALA A 69 6.15 -4.42 -15.84
N ASP A 70 6.16 -5.34 -16.80
CA ASP A 70 7.13 -5.30 -17.91
C ASP A 70 6.78 -4.22 -18.94
N SER A 71 5.51 -3.78 -18.95
CA SER A 71 5.00 -2.74 -19.83
C SER A 71 3.72 -2.10 -19.27
N PHE A 72 3.29 -0.97 -19.83
CA PHE A 72 2.10 -0.26 -19.38
C PHE A 72 0.82 -1.13 -19.35
N ASP A 73 0.65 -2.05 -20.29
CA ASP A 73 -0.54 -2.91 -20.38
C ASP A 73 -0.38 -4.25 -19.63
N ASP A 74 0.77 -4.47 -19.00
CA ASP A 74 1.05 -5.65 -18.22
C ASP A 74 0.38 -5.56 -16.84
N LEU A 75 -0.86 -6.06 -16.79
CA LEU A 75 -1.65 -6.16 -15.58
C LEU A 75 -1.62 -7.60 -15.05
N GLY A 76 -1.65 -7.75 -13.74
CA GLY A 76 -1.81 -9.00 -13.02
C GLY A 76 -3.19 -9.64 -13.18
N GLU A 77 -3.44 -10.69 -12.42
CA GLU A 77 -4.68 -11.48 -12.45
C GLU A 77 -5.91 -10.62 -12.09
N LEU A 78 -5.76 -9.73 -11.10
CA LEU A 78 -6.82 -8.82 -10.65
C LEU A 78 -6.83 -7.55 -11.51
N ARG A 79 -7.10 -7.72 -12.82
CA ARG A 79 -6.92 -6.68 -13.84
C ARG A 79 -7.59 -5.34 -13.53
N GLU A 80 -8.82 -5.35 -13.04
CA GLU A 80 -9.57 -4.12 -12.76
C GLU A 80 -8.94 -3.32 -11.62
N VAL A 81 -8.59 -4.01 -10.53
CA VAL A 81 -7.90 -3.39 -9.37
C VAL A 81 -6.52 -2.89 -9.78
N ASP A 82 -5.80 -3.70 -10.56
CA ASP A 82 -4.45 -3.37 -11.00
C ASP A 82 -4.43 -2.17 -11.97
N ALA A 83 -5.44 -2.06 -12.84
CA ALA A 83 -5.62 -0.90 -13.71
C ALA A 83 -5.84 0.38 -12.90
N CYS A 84 -6.64 0.32 -11.83
CA CYS A 84 -6.80 1.47 -10.92
C CYS A 84 -5.48 1.87 -10.27
N CYS A 85 -4.65 0.92 -9.82
CA CYS A 85 -3.34 1.21 -9.23
C CYS A 85 -2.37 1.82 -10.25
N ARG A 86 -2.40 1.34 -11.50
CA ARG A 86 -1.61 1.91 -12.60
C ARG A 86 -2.01 3.35 -12.90
N GLU A 87 -3.31 3.63 -12.99
CA GLU A 87 -3.81 4.99 -13.24
C GLU A 87 -3.49 5.93 -12.07
N HIS A 88 -3.60 5.43 -10.84
CA HIS A 88 -3.18 6.09 -9.61
C HIS A 88 -1.72 6.55 -9.73
N ASP A 89 -0.79 5.63 -10.02
CA ASP A 89 0.64 5.93 -10.11
C ASP A 89 1.01 6.91 -11.23
N GLN A 90 0.17 7.02 -12.27
CA GLN A 90 0.35 7.98 -13.36
C GLN A 90 -0.23 9.36 -13.09
N CYS A 91 -0.83 9.58 -11.92
CA CYS A 91 -1.39 10.88 -11.59
C CYS A 91 -0.31 11.99 -11.63
N PRO A 92 -0.47 13.00 -12.50
CA PRO A 92 0.50 14.09 -12.61
C PRO A 92 0.50 14.97 -11.35
N ASP A 93 -0.62 14.98 -10.63
CA ASP A 93 -0.75 15.69 -9.36
C ASP A 93 -0.44 14.76 -8.18
N ASN A 94 0.78 14.86 -7.69
CA ASN A 94 1.25 14.10 -6.54
C ASN A 94 2.00 14.99 -5.56
N ILE A 95 1.99 14.58 -4.29
CA ILE A 95 2.68 15.20 -3.17
C ILE A 95 3.81 14.27 -2.76
N LYS A 96 5.06 14.68 -2.99
CA LYS A 96 6.26 13.93 -2.57
C LYS A 96 6.37 13.88 -1.04
N PRO A 97 7.19 12.97 -0.48
CA PRO A 97 7.47 12.97 0.95
C PRO A 97 7.92 14.36 1.44
N GLN A 98 7.32 14.83 2.53
CA GLN A 98 7.56 16.15 3.15
C GLN A 98 7.17 17.36 2.29
N GLU A 99 6.52 17.15 1.15
CA GLU A 99 5.96 18.24 0.34
C GLU A 99 4.57 18.64 0.86
N THR A 100 4.23 19.92 0.67
CA THR A 100 2.88 20.44 0.90
C THR A 100 2.30 20.95 -0.41
N LYS A 101 1.15 20.41 -0.80
CA LYS A 101 0.37 20.86 -1.97
C LYS A 101 -1.11 20.85 -1.60
N HIS A 102 -1.90 21.76 -2.19
CA HIS A 102 -3.35 21.88 -1.91
C HIS A 102 -3.70 21.94 -0.42
N ASN A 103 -2.82 22.57 0.36
CA ASN A 103 -2.96 22.67 1.83
C ASN A 103 -2.92 21.31 2.56
N ILE A 104 -2.35 20.27 1.94
CA ILE A 104 -2.11 18.93 2.48
C ILE A 104 -0.59 18.69 2.53
N THR A 105 -0.07 18.35 3.70
CA THR A 105 1.34 17.97 3.89
C THR A 105 1.49 16.46 3.92
N ASN A 106 2.38 15.92 3.09
CA ASN A 106 2.67 14.49 3.08
C ASN A 106 3.76 14.15 4.11
N ASP A 107 3.34 13.85 5.34
CA ASP A 107 4.25 13.42 6.42
C ASP A 107 4.75 11.97 6.28
N SER A 108 4.30 11.26 5.24
CA SER A 108 4.69 9.87 5.00
C SER A 108 6.03 9.78 4.27
N GLY A 109 6.60 8.56 4.26
CA GLY A 109 7.81 8.25 3.49
C GLY A 109 7.56 7.82 2.05
N PHE A 110 6.33 7.97 1.55
CA PHE A 110 5.89 7.56 0.22
C PHE A 110 5.25 8.72 -0.52
N THR A 111 5.20 8.69 -1.85
CA THR A 111 4.47 9.69 -2.63
C THR A 111 2.97 9.51 -2.44
N MET A 112 2.25 10.59 -2.15
CA MET A 112 0.78 10.61 -2.18
C MET A 112 0.32 11.12 -3.53
N GLN A 113 -0.72 10.54 -4.10
CA GLN A 113 -1.29 11.00 -5.35
C GLN A 113 -2.65 11.62 -5.08
N ILE A 114 -2.93 12.73 -5.76
CA ILE A 114 -4.15 13.50 -5.57
C ILE A 114 -5.11 13.09 -6.67
N PHE A 115 -5.94 12.10 -6.36
CA PHE A 115 -7.01 11.74 -7.27
C PHE A 115 -8.18 12.71 -7.05
N GLU A 116 -8.25 13.77 -7.85
CA GLU A 116 -9.55 14.39 -8.09
C GLU A 116 -10.42 13.31 -8.74
N LEU A 117 -11.48 12.90 -8.05
CA LEU A 117 -12.54 12.11 -8.68
C LEU A 117 -13.01 12.95 -9.87
N ASN A 118 -12.64 12.55 -11.09
CA ASN A 118 -13.17 13.16 -12.29
C ASN A 118 -14.71 13.11 -12.17
N PRO A 119 -15.42 14.25 -12.20
CA PRO A 119 -16.87 14.24 -12.25
C PRO A 119 -17.28 13.66 -13.61
N GLY A 120 -17.49 12.34 -13.66
CA GLY A 120 -17.69 11.59 -14.89
C GLY A 120 -17.38 10.08 -14.81
N SER A 121 -16.84 9.59 -13.68
CA SER A 121 -16.66 8.14 -13.45
C SER A 121 -17.85 7.46 -12.74
N GLU A 122 -18.99 8.14 -12.60
CA GLU A 122 -20.19 7.56 -11.96
C GLU A 122 -20.87 6.48 -12.81
N ASP A 123 -20.52 6.33 -14.10
CA ASP A 123 -21.21 5.43 -15.04
C ASP A 123 -20.39 4.18 -15.46
N LYS A 124 -19.39 3.76 -14.68
CA LYS A 124 -18.57 2.56 -15.02
C LYS A 124 -18.51 1.46 -13.97
N TYR A 125 -19.56 1.29 -13.16
CA TYR A 125 -19.90 0.03 -12.49
C TYR A 125 -21.40 -0.18 -12.41
#